data_AF-A0AA43IQH1-F1
#
_entry.id   AF-A0AA43IQH1-F1
#
_cell.length_a   1.000
_cell.length_b   1.000
_cell.length_c   1.000
_cell.angle_alpha   90.00
_cell.angle_beta   90.00
_cell.angle_gamma   90.00
#
_symmetry.space_group_name_H-M   'P 1'
#
loop_
_entity.id
_entity.type
_entity.pdbx_description
1 polymer ?
#
loop_
_entity_poly.entity_id
_entity_poly.type
_entity_poly.pdbx_seq_one_letter_code
_entity_poly.pdbx_strand_id
1 'polypeptide(L)' 'MARKTILVCDKCSREVPESRGAVMRLNFTDARRGSKQADLCDDCAAGMPGQAVARRGRRPKAVA' A
#
# COMPACT_ATOMS: atom_id res chain seq x y z
N MET A 1 11.65 -13.31 26.81
CA MET A 1 11.80 -12.97 25.37
C MET A 1 10.49 -12.34 24.89
N ALA A 2 10.45 -11.04 24.65
CA ALA A 2 9.26 -10.41 24.08
C ALA A 2 9.18 -10.77 22.58
N ARG A 3 8.01 -11.23 22.11
CA ARG A 3 7.78 -11.51 20.69
C ARG A 3 7.42 -10.20 20.00
N LYS A 4 8.20 -9.80 18.98
CA LYS A 4 7.87 -8.66 18.11
C LYS A 4 7.11 -9.17 16.90
N THR A 5 5.95 -8.58 16.62
CA THR A 5 5.25 -8.77 15.35
C THR A 5 5.90 -7.88 14.29
N ILE A 6 6.29 -8.46 13.16
CA ILE A 6 6.84 -7.73 12.01
C ILE A 6 5.88 -7.80 10.84
N LEU A 7 5.79 -6.70 10.08
CA LEU A 7 5.08 -6.68 8.82
C LEU A 7 6.04 -7.11 7.71
N VAL A 8 5.60 -8.00 6.83
CA VAL A 8 6.43 -8.54 5.73
C VAL A 8 5.74 -8.25 4.41
N CYS A 9 6.49 -7.78 3.43
CA CYS A 9 5.98 -7.45 2.10
C CYS A 9 5.61 -8.72 1.33
N ASP A 10 4.36 -8.83 0.88
CA ASP A 10 3.86 -10.00 0.14
C ASP A 10 4.53 -10.20 -1.22
N LYS A 11 5.16 -9.16 -1.78
CA LYS A 11 5.81 -9.21 -3.09
C LYS A 11 7.27 -9.64 -3.05
N CYS A 12 8.02 -9.24 -2.02
CA CYS A 12 9.47 -9.47 -1.96
C CYS A 12 9.95 -10.10 -0.65
N SER A 13 9.05 -10.44 0.26
CA SER A 13 9.32 -11.08 1.54
C SER A 13 10.27 -10.32 2.47
N ARG A 14 10.51 -9.03 2.22
CA ARG A 14 11.32 -8.15 3.09
C ARG A 14 10.46 -7.58 4.21
N GLU A 15 11.06 -7.35 5.37
CA GLU A 15 10.43 -6.62 6.48
C GLU A 15 10.06 -5.21 6.01
N VAL A 16 8.84 -4.79 6.32
CA VAL A 16 8.31 -3.46 6.05
C VAL A 16 8.60 -2.60 7.28
N PRO A 17 9.44 -1.56 7.16
CA PRO A 17 9.74 -0.69 8.30
C PRO A 17 8.48 0.01 8.79
N GLU A 18 8.41 0.26 10.10
CA GLU A 18 7.30 1.03 10.68
C GLU A 18 7.14 2.37 9.93
N SER A 19 5.89 2.72 9.60
CA SER A 19 5.50 3.90 8.81
C SER A 19 5.96 3.96 7.34
N ARG A 20 6.59 2.91 6.80
CA ARG A 20 7.06 2.84 5.39
C ARG A 20 6.53 1.62 4.67
N GLY A 21 5.26 1.69 4.27
CA GLY A 21 4.61 0.68 3.45
C GLY A 21 3.25 1.12 2.95
N ALA A 22 2.61 0.27 2.16
CA ALA A 22 1.29 0.48 1.62
C ALA A 22 0.45 -0.79 1.68
N VAL A 23 -0.86 -0.60 1.83
CA VAL A 23 -1.85 -1.67 1.69
C VAL A 23 -2.52 -1.50 0.34
N MET A 24 -2.42 -2.51 -0.52
CA MET A 24 -3.12 -2.55 -1.80
C MET A 24 -4.39 -3.39 -1.67
N ARG A 25 -5.51 -2.89 -2.21
CA ARG A 25 -6.74 -3.67 -2.40
C ARG A 25 -7.15 -3.69 -3.87
N LEU A 26 -7.21 -4.88 -4.46
CA LEU A 26 -7.65 -5.11 -5.83
C LEU A 26 -9.05 -5.74 -5.81
N ASN A 27 -10.04 -5.01 -6.32
CA ASN A 27 -11.40 -5.51 -6.46
C ASN A 27 -11.60 -6.05 -7.87
N PHE A 28 -12.07 -7.30 -7.98
CA PHE A 28 -12.42 -7.87 -9.28
C PHE A 28 -13.80 -7.37 -9.72
N THR A 29 -13.96 -7.17 -11.03
CA THR A 29 -15.27 -6.85 -11.62
C THR A 29 -16.24 -8.03 -11.54
N ASP A 30 -15.74 -9.26 -11.64
CA ASP A 30 -16.52 -10.47 -11.34
C ASP A 30 -16.71 -10.59 -9.82
N ALA A 31 -17.94 -10.37 -9.36
CA ALA A 31 -18.31 -10.38 -7.95
C ALA A 31 -17.98 -11.71 -7.24
N ARG A 32 -17.95 -12.84 -7.97
CA ARG A 32 -17.62 -14.15 -7.40
C ARG A 32 -16.16 -14.26 -6.96
N ARG A 33 -15.27 -13.45 -7.56
CA ARG A 33 -13.84 -13.43 -7.24
C ARG A 33 -13.51 -12.53 -6.05
N GLY A 34 -14.41 -11.63 -5.68
CA GLY A 34 -14.25 -10.72 -4.54
C GLY A 34 -13.08 -9.74 -4.70
N SER A 35 -12.26 -9.62 -3.65
CA SER A 35 -11.11 -8.72 -3.61
C SER A 35 -9.86 -9.40 -3.09
N LYS A 36 -8.68 -8.98 -3.58
CA LYS A 36 -7.38 -9.33 -3.01
C LYS A 36 -6.81 -8.16 -2.23
N GLN A 37 -6.13 -8.46 -1.13
CA GLN A 37 -5.37 -7.49 -0.35
C GLN A 37 -3.90 -7.94 -0.31
N ALA A 38 -2.99 -6.98 -0.30
CA ALA A 38 -1.57 -7.24 -0.11
C ALA A 38 -0.90 -6.10 0.67
N ASP A 39 0.06 -6.46 1.51
CA ASP A 39 0.95 -5.54 2.22
C ASP A 39 2.27 -5.40 1.45
N LEU A 40 2.66 -4.16 1.17
CA LEU A 40 3.81 -3.85 0.32
C LEU A 40 4.76 -2.88 1.01
N CYS A 41 6.06 -3.07 0.82
CA CYS A 41 7.03 -2.01 1.11
C CYS A 41 6.94 -0.88 0.08
N ASP A 42 7.45 0.32 0.42
CA ASP A 42 7.38 1.51 -0.44
C ASP A 42 7.89 1.26 -1.87
N ASP A 43 9.03 0.58 -2.04
CA ASP A 43 9.59 0.27 -3.36
C ASP A 43 8.61 -0.56 -4.22
N CYS A 44 7.99 -1.56 -3.59
CA CYS A 44 7.06 -2.45 -4.26
C CYS A 44 5.74 -1.75 -4.57
N ALA A 45 5.27 -0.91 -3.65
CA ALA A 45 4.07 -0.10 -3.80
C ALA A 45 4.22 0.94 -4.91
N ALA A 46 5.37 1.60 -5.01
CA ALA A 46 5.67 2.60 -6.04
C ALA A 46 5.64 2.01 -7.46
N GLY A 47 5.97 0.73 -7.61
CA GLY A 47 5.88 0.00 -8.88
C GLY A 47 4.50 -0.60 -9.18
N MET A 48 3.48 -0.37 -8.35
CA MET A 48 2.13 -0.86 -8.63
C MET A 48 1.46 -0.03 -9.74
N PRO A 49 0.63 -0.65 -10.59
CA PRO A 49 -0.08 0.06 -11.65
C PRO A 49 -1.10 1.04 -11.05
N GLY A 50 -1.24 2.20 -11.69
CA GLY A 50 -2.19 3.23 -11.28
C GLY A 50 -1.60 4.63 -11.45
N GLN A 51 -2.33 5.63 -10.97
CA GLN A 51 -1.87 7.02 -10.93
C GLN A 51 -1.89 7.52 -9.49
N ALA A 52 -0.91 8.35 -9.13
CA ALA A 52 -0.88 8.97 -7.81
C ALA A 52 -2.13 9.83 -7.62
N VAL A 53 -2.94 9.47 -6.62
CA VAL A 53 -4.14 10.25 -6.26
C VAL A 53 -3.71 11.38 -5.34
N ALA A 54 -4.11 12.62 -5.66
CA ALA A 54 -3.86 13.75 -4.79
C ALA A 54 -4.46 13.49 -3.39
N ARG A 55 -3.70 13.81 -2.34
CA ARG A 55 -4.21 13.75 -0.96
C ARG A 55 -5.44 14.65 -0.89
N ARG A 56 -6.63 14.05 -0.73
CA ARG A 56 -7.89 14.80 -0.55
C ARG A 56 -7.66 15.81 0.59
N GLY A 57 -7.78 17.10 0.30
CA GLY A 57 -7.62 18.18 1.29
C GLY A 57 -6.28 18.92 1.31
N ARG A 58 -5.23 18.50 0.58
CA ARG A 58 -4.03 19.34 0.44
C ARG A 58 -4.32 20.45 -0.58
N ARG A 59 -4.58 21.67 -0.11
CA ARG A 59 -4.69 22.85 -0.99
C ARG A 59 -3.41 22.96 -1.83
N PRO A 60 -3.51 23.19 -3.16
CA PRO A 60 -2.35 23.44 -4.00
C PRO A 60 -1.56 24.62 -3.46
N LYS A 61 -0.22 24.56 -3.52
CA LYS A 61 0.68 25.62 -3.02
C LYS A 61 0.43 26.99 -3.68
N ALA A 62 -0.23 27.00 -4.85
CA ALA A 62 -0.60 28.21 -5.59
C ALA A 62 -1.88 28.90 -5.06
N VAL A 63 -2.58 28.31 -4.07
CA VAL A 63 -3.79 28.87 -3.46
C VAL A 63 -3.58 29.09 -1.95
N ALA A 64 -2.34 29.35 -1.54
CA ALA A 64 -1.96 29.73 -0.18
C ALA A 64 -1.59 31.20 -0.12
#